data_AF-A0A537VZL9-F1
#
_entry.id   AF-A0A537VZL9-F1
#
_cell.length_a   1.000
_cell.length_b   1.000
_cell.length_c   1.000
_cell.angle_alpha   90.00
_cell.angle_beta   90.00
_cell.angle_gamma   90.00
#
_symmetry.space_group_name_H-M   'P 1'
#
loop_
_entity.id
_entity.type
_entity.pdbx_description
1 polymer ?
#
loop_
_entity_poly.entity_id
_entity_poly.type
_entity_poly.pdbx_seq_one_letter_code
_entity_poly.pdbx_strand_id
1 'polypeptide(L)' 'MTFAPSSADIGGEYSRLRSGPGGLVLAPGSKGNLAASSDGGQSWRVLATLTSAQLADVAFSTPQIGYALDAGGGLQQTN' A
#
# COMPACT_ATOMS: atom_id res chain seq x y z
N MET A 1 -19.87 13.74 -9.19
CA MET A 1 -18.87 12.66 -9.18
C MET A 1 -19.53 11.47 -8.52
N THR A 2 -19.56 10.32 -9.19
CA THR A 2 -20.24 9.11 -8.71
C THR A 2 -19.18 8.05 -8.47
N PHE A 3 -19.22 7.41 -7.31
CA PHE A 3 -18.42 6.22 -7.06
C PHE A 3 -18.99 5.08 -7.90
N ALA A 4 -18.22 4.57 -8.85
CA ALA A 4 -18.56 3.36 -9.58
C ALA A 4 -17.69 2.21 -9.04
N PRO A 5 -18.23 1.00 -8.84
CA PRO A 5 -17.43 -0.14 -8.44
C PRO A 5 -16.42 -0.46 -9.56
N SER A 6 -15.17 -0.04 -9.40
CA SER A 6 -14.06 -0.67 -10.11
C SER A 6 -13.88 -2.02 -9.45
N SER A 7 -14.31 -3.08 -10.13
CA SER A 7 -14.13 -4.48 -9.74
C SER A 7 -12.75 -4.71 -9.09
N ALA A 8 -12.67 -4.78 -7.77
CA ALA A 8 -11.63 -5.47 -7.02
C ALA A 8 -11.98 -5.34 -5.54
N ASP A 9 -12.67 -6.34 -4.99
CA ASP A 9 -12.28 -6.73 -3.64
C ASP A 9 -10.79 -7.05 -3.72
N ILE A 10 -9.96 -6.16 -3.16
CA ILE A 10 -8.51 -6.28 -3.23
C ILE A 10 -7.98 -7.36 -2.27
N GLY A 11 -8.88 -8.03 -1.52
CA GLY A 11 -8.59 -9.17 -0.69
C GLY A 11 -7.70 -8.85 0.51
N GLY A 12 -8.26 -8.92 1.71
CA GLY A 12 -7.53 -8.70 2.97
C GLY A 12 -8.02 -7.50 3.75
N GLU A 13 -7.31 -7.20 4.84
CA GLU A 13 -7.67 -6.13 5.78
C GLU A 13 -6.75 -4.92 5.57
N TYR A 14 -7.24 -3.93 4.83
CA TYR A 14 -6.52 -2.68 4.60
C TYR A 14 -7.17 -1.53 5.36
N SER A 15 -6.34 -0.66 5.94
CA SER A 15 -6.81 0.35 6.89
C SER A 15 -7.04 1.73 6.27
N ARG A 16 -6.41 2.01 5.13
CA ARG A 16 -6.45 3.32 4.45
C ARG A 16 -5.87 3.26 3.04
N LEU A 17 -5.98 4.36 2.31
CA LEU A 17 -5.31 4.59 1.03
C LEU A 17 -4.23 5.68 1.15
N ARG A 18 -3.17 5.56 0.34
CA ARG A 18 -2.09 6.55 0.17
C ARG A 18 -1.79 6.70 -1.32
N SER A 19 -1.76 7.95 -1.80
CA SER A 19 -1.28 8.26 -3.15
C SER A 19 0.24 8.39 -3.15
N GLY A 20 0.87 7.95 -4.23
CA GLY A 20 2.29 8.13 -4.49
C GLY A 20 2.56 8.66 -5.90
N PRO A 21 3.84 8.72 -6.30
CA PRO A 21 4.24 9.20 -7.62
C PRO A 21 3.65 8.39 -8.77
N GLY A 22 3.45 9.02 -9.94
CA GLY A 22 3.17 8.31 -11.19
C GLY A 22 1.88 7.50 -11.23
N GLY A 23 0.85 7.87 -10.46
CA GLY A 23 -0.41 7.13 -10.39
C GLY A 23 -0.38 5.92 -9.43
N LEU A 24 0.66 5.82 -8.61
CA LEU A 24 0.75 4.83 -7.54
C LEU A 24 -0.34 5.09 -6.49
N VAL A 25 -1.07 4.03 -6.13
CA VAL A 25 -2.00 4.01 -4.99
C VAL A 25 -1.63 2.82 -4.12
N LEU A 26 -1.59 3.03 -2.81
CA LEU A 26 -1.14 2.07 -1.82
C LEU A 26 -2.20 1.90 -0.74
N ALA A 27 -2.36 0.67 -0.24
CA ALA A 27 -3.23 0.36 0.88
C ALA A 27 -2.46 -0.49 1.91
N PRO A 28 -1.92 0.11 2.98
CA PRO A 28 -1.29 -0.64 4.05
C PRO A 28 -2.35 -1.40 4.88
N GLY A 29 -2.03 -2.63 5.25
CA GLY A 29 -2.94 -3.54 5.93
C GLY A 29 -2.31 -4.31 7.09
N SER A 30 -3.07 -5.29 7.59
CA SER A 30 -2.62 -6.19 8.64
C SER A 30 -1.60 -7.22 8.11
N LYS A 31 -0.90 -7.89 9.03
CA LYS A 31 0.02 -9.00 8.73
C LYS A 31 1.15 -8.64 7.76
N GLY A 32 1.60 -7.38 7.74
CA GLY A 32 2.63 -6.90 6.82
C GLY A 32 2.19 -6.75 5.37
N ASN A 33 0.89 -6.84 5.09
CA ASN A 33 0.37 -6.73 3.73
C ASN A 33 0.30 -5.27 3.29
N LEU A 34 0.73 -5.03 2.07
CA LEU A 34 0.62 -3.75 1.38
C LEU A 34 0.01 -3.99 0.00
N ALA A 35 -1.25 -3.61 -0.22
CA ALA A 35 -1.77 -3.59 -1.58
C ALA A 35 -1.26 -2.37 -2.33
N ALA A 36 -0.95 -2.53 -3.61
CA ALA A 36 -0.46 -1.48 -4.48
C ALA A 36 -1.12 -1.55 -5.86
N SER A 37 -1.38 -0.39 -6.43
CA SER A 37 -1.82 -0.20 -7.81
C SER A 37 -0.92 0.82 -8.48
N SER A 38 -0.46 0.53 -9.70
CA SER A 38 0.36 1.44 -10.50
C SER A 38 -0.41 2.09 -11.66
N ASP A 39 -1.72 1.87 -11.74
CA ASP A 39 -2.61 2.29 -12.83
C ASP A 39 -3.81 3.10 -12.29
N GLY A 40 -3.63 3.80 -11.18
CA GLY A 40 -4.67 4.66 -10.60
C GLY A 40 -5.82 3.90 -9.93
N GLY A 41 -5.58 2.66 -9.50
CA GLY A 41 -6.55 1.83 -8.80
C GLY A 41 -7.37 0.90 -9.70
N GLN A 42 -7.02 0.77 -10.98
CA GLN A 42 -7.70 -0.12 -11.93
C GLN A 42 -7.35 -1.59 -11.67
N SER A 43 -6.10 -1.87 -11.32
CA SER A 43 -5.63 -3.20 -10.89
C SER A 43 -4.76 -3.12 -9.65
N TRP A 44 -4.78 -4.18 -8.84
CA TRP A 44 -4.12 -4.24 -7.54
C TRP A 44 -3.27 -5.50 -7.39
N ARG A 45 -2.14 -5.36 -6.69
CA ARG A 45 -1.27 -6.46 -6.29
C ARG A 45 -0.99 -6.36 -4.80
N VAL A 46 -0.91 -7.49 -4.10
CA VAL A 46 -0.47 -7.54 -2.70
C VAL A 46 1.04 -7.72 -2.68
N LEU A 47 1.71 -6.81 -1.99
CA LEU A 47 3.13 -6.83 -1.70
C LEU A 47 3.31 -7.26 -0.24
N ALA A 48 4.11 -8.30 -0.01
CA ALA A 48 4.55 -8.66 1.32
C ALA A 48 5.72 -7.75 1.72
N THR A 49 5.65 -7.17 2.92
CA THR A 49 6.78 -6.46 3.53
C THR A 49 7.61 -7.41 4.39
N LEU A 50 8.74 -6.94 4.94
CA LEU A 50 9.62 -7.73 5.80
C LEU A 50 9.15 -7.82 7.26
N THR A 51 7.88 -7.53 7.53
CA THR A 51 7.27 -7.61 8.87
C THR A 51 5.99 -8.41 8.80
N SER A 52 5.59 -9.03 9.91
CA SER A 52 4.25 -9.59 10.10
C SER A 52 3.36 -8.68 10.94
N ALA A 53 3.87 -7.54 11.40
CA ALA A 53 3.10 -6.55 12.13
C ALA A 53 2.15 -5.77 11.19
N GLN A 54 1.15 -5.12 11.78
CA GLN A 54 0.30 -4.20 11.03
C GLN A 54 1.12 -3.02 10.51
N LEU A 55 0.93 -2.67 9.24
CA LEU A 55 1.55 -1.48 8.67
C LEU A 55 0.84 -0.22 9.20
N ALA A 56 1.61 0.62 9.88
CA ALA A 56 1.17 1.90 10.41
C ALA A 56 1.24 2.99 9.35
N ASP A 57 2.18 2.93 8.39
CA ASP A 57 2.24 3.80 7.21
C ASP A 57 3.07 3.23 6.06
N VAL A 58 2.84 3.77 4.87
CA VAL A 58 3.67 3.63 3.69
C VAL A 58 3.76 4.98 2.95
N ALA A 59 4.95 5.31 2.45
CA ALA A 59 5.17 6.50 1.65
C ALA A 59 6.24 6.26 0.58
N PHE A 60 6.06 6.85 -0.60
CA PHE A 60 7.07 6.86 -1.66
C PHE A 60 7.48 8.29 -1.95
N SER A 61 8.76 8.58 -1.77
CA SER A 61 9.34 9.90 -2.05
C SER A 61 9.66 10.06 -3.54
N THR A 62 10.02 8.95 -4.17
CA THR A 62 10.22 8.79 -5.62
C THR A 62 9.62 7.45 -6.05
N PRO A 63 9.48 7.16 -7.36
CA PRO A 63 9.07 5.83 -7.81
C PRO A 63 10.01 4.69 -7.36
N GLN A 64 11.25 4.99 -6.94
CA GLN A 64 12.25 4.00 -6.54
C GLN A 64 12.47 3.94 -5.02
N ILE A 65 12.19 5.02 -4.29
CA ILE A 65 12.47 5.13 -2.86
C ILE A 65 11.16 5.21 -2.08
N GLY A 66 10.81 4.08 -1.46
CA GLY A 66 9.66 3.90 -0.59
C GLY A 66 10.04 3.49 0.83
N TYR A 67 9.13 3.80 1.76
CA TYR A 67 9.25 3.50 3.19
C TYR A 67 7.98 2.84 3.68
N ALA A 68 8.12 1.84 4.56
CA ALA A 68 7.01 1.24 5.30
C ALA A 68 7.32 1.30 6.80
N LEU A 69 6.37 1.83 7.56
CA LEU A 69 6.40 1.90 9.01
C LEU A 69 5.40 0.88 9.56
N ASP A 70 5.82 0.04 10.48
CA ASP A 70 4.91 -0.86 11.20
C ASP A 70 4.51 -0.35 12.59
N ALA A 71 3.48 -0.95 13.16
CA ALA A 71 2.93 -0.57 14.46
C ALA A 71 3.91 -0.76 15.64
N GLY A 72 4.98 -1.55 15.46
CA GLY A 72 6.06 -1.71 16.43
C GLY A 72 7.15 -0.64 16.33
N GLY A 73 7.04 0.29 15.38
CA GLY A 73 8.08 1.28 15.10
C GLY A 73 9.18 0.78 14.15
N GLY A 74 9.02 -0.39 13.55
CA GLY A 74 9.92 -0.90 12.53
C GLY A 74 9.81 -0.08 11.25
N LEU A 75 10.95 0.41 10.75
CA LEU A 75 11.05 1.16 9.50
C LEU A 75 11.78 0.32 8.45
N GLN A 76 11.16 0.14 7.30
CA GLN A 76 11.71 -0.55 6.14
C GLN A 76 11.83 0.44 4.99
N GLN A 77 12.88 0.29 4.17
CA GLN A 77 13.09 1.05 2.95
C GLN A 77 13.20 0.10 1.76
N THR A 78 12.71 0.50 0.60
CA THR A 78 12.98 -0.22 -0.66
C THR A 78 14.46 -0.09 -1.05
N ASN A 79 15.02 -1.15 -1.63
CA ASN A 79 16.34 -1.11 -2.27
C ASN A 79 16.25 -0.55 -3.69
#